data_AF-A0A830CAQ0-F1
#
_entry.id   AF-A0A830CAQ0-F1
#
_cell.length_a   1.000
_cell.length_b   1.000
_cell.length_c   1.000
_cell.angle_alpha   90.00
_cell.angle_beta   90.00
_cell.angle_gamma   90.00
#
_symmetry.space_group_name_H-M   'P 1'
#
loop_
_entity.id
_entity.type
_entity.pdbx_description
1 polymer ?
#
loop_
_entity_poly.entity_id
_entity_poly.type
_entity_poly.pdbx_seq_one_letter_code
_entity_poly.pdbx_strand_id
1 'polypeptide(L)'
;MALTEACGIEEKDRVKAERMGMVSLWYAQDWPESRPPMSVVVKMLEGGVEIMAPPKPFHYLFSLGTDVLKPASNFSDYTTSFSDSEGANSYWYKETTPTMAKYEITVAGL
;
A
#
# COMPACT_ATOMS: atom_id res chain seq x y z
N MET A 1 4.77 -24.59 -13.33
CA MET A 1 3.48 -24.63 -12.62
C MET A 1 2.99 -23.22 -12.48
N ALA A 2 1.81 -22.91 -13.00
CA ALA A 2 1.18 -21.62 -12.74
C ALA A 2 0.87 -21.54 -11.24
N LEU A 3 1.12 -20.39 -10.59
CA LEU A 3 0.88 -20.19 -9.15
C LEU A 3 -0.57 -20.51 -8.74
N THR A 4 -1.51 -20.34 -9.66
CA THR A 4 -2.92 -20.68 -9.52
C THR A 4 -3.15 -22.18 -9.29
N GLU A 5 -2.47 -23.05 -10.02
CA GLU A 5 -2.58 -24.51 -9.88
C GLU A 5 -1.99 -25.00 -8.55
N ALA A 6 -0.84 -24.43 -8.15
CA ALA A 6 -0.19 -24.77 -6.89
C ALA A 6 -1.04 -24.38 -5.66
N CYS A 7 -1.82 -23.30 -5.77
CA CYS A 7 -2.76 -22.87 -4.74
C CYS A 7 -4.14 -23.54 -4.83
N GLY A 8 -4.36 -24.47 -5.77
CA GLY A 8 -5.66 -25.12 -5.98
C GLY A 8 -6.77 -24.17 -6.42
N ILE A 9 -6.42 -23.05 -7.07
CA ILE A 9 -7.38 -22.08 -7.60
C ILE A 9 -7.91 -22.59 -8.93
N GLU A 10 -9.20 -22.90 -8.97
CA GLU A 10 -9.87 -23.27 -10.22
C GLU A 10 -9.95 -22.08 -11.19
N GLU A 11 -10.02 -22.35 -12.50
CA GLU A 11 -10.08 -21.28 -13.52
C GLU A 11 -11.29 -20.35 -13.33
N LYS A 12 -12.42 -20.89 -12.85
CA LYS A 12 -13.62 -20.11 -12.53
C LYS A 12 -13.38 -19.05 -11.44
N ASP A 13 -12.43 -19.30 -10.55
CA ASP A 13 -12.10 -18.46 -9.41
C ASP A 13 -10.87 -17.57 -9.67
N ARG A 14 -10.22 -17.70 -10.84
CA ARG A 14 -8.97 -17.00 -11.19
C ARG A 14 -9.11 -15.47 -11.04
N VAL A 15 -10.19 -14.90 -11.58
CA VAL A 15 -10.45 -13.45 -11.51
C VAL A 15 -10.65 -12.98 -10.06
N LYS A 16 -11.33 -13.79 -9.24
CA LYS A 16 -11.55 -13.47 -7.82
C LYS A 16 -10.24 -13.54 -7.04
N ALA A 17 -9.43 -14.57 -7.28
CA ALA A 17 -8.12 -14.72 -6.66
C ALA A 17 -7.17 -13.58 -7.04
N GLU A 18 -7.18 -13.16 -8.31
CA GLU A 18 -6.40 -12.01 -8.78
C GLU A 18 -6.79 -10.72 -8.04
N ARG A 19 -8.10 -10.43 -7.94
CA ARG A 19 -8.61 -9.28 -7.19
C ARG A 19 -8.19 -9.33 -5.72
N MET A 20 -8.32 -10.48 -5.07
CA MET A 20 -7.89 -10.67 -3.69
C MET A 20 -6.38 -10.43 -3.53
N GLY A 21 -5.58 -10.92 -4.48
CA GLY A 21 -4.14 -10.66 -4.54
C GLY A 21 -3.83 -9.17 -4.64
N MET A 22 -4.51 -8.43 -5.52
CA MET A 22 -4.30 -6.98 -5.64
C MET A 22 -4.66 -6.22 -4.36
N VAL A 23 -5.81 -6.54 -3.74
CA VAL A 23 -6.20 -5.95 -2.44
C VAL A 23 -5.16 -6.27 -1.36
N SER A 24 -4.66 -7.50 -1.29
CA SER A 24 -3.63 -7.88 -0.30
C SER A 24 -2.36 -7.05 -0.46
N LEU A 25 -1.97 -6.71 -1.69
CA LEU A 25 -0.79 -5.92 -1.99
C LEU A 25 -0.97 -4.41 -1.64
N TRP A 26 -2.21 -3.90 -1.67
CA TRP A 26 -2.54 -2.59 -1.11
C TRP A 26 -2.42 -2.55 0.42
N TYR A 27 -2.64 -3.68 1.10
CA TYR A 27 -2.45 -3.77 2.55
C TYR A 27 -0.99 -3.93 2.97
N ALA A 28 -0.14 -4.44 2.07
CA ALA A 28 1.29 -4.60 2.30
C ALA A 28 2.09 -3.28 2.31
N GLN A 29 1.43 -2.13 2.09
CA GLN A 29 2.08 -0.81 2.08
C GLN A 29 2.61 -0.44 3.48
N ASP A 30 3.87 0.04 3.54
CA ASP A 30 4.53 0.51 4.76
C ASP A 30 3.74 1.65 5.42
N TRP A 31 3.26 2.58 4.59
CA TRP A 31 2.52 3.75 5.06
C TRP A 31 1.02 3.44 5.22
N PRO A 32 0.42 3.68 6.39
CA PRO A 32 -1.00 3.42 6.62
C PRO A 32 -1.90 4.28 5.75
N GLU A 33 -1.48 5.52 5.45
CA GLU A 33 -2.20 6.46 4.58
C GLU A 33 -2.31 5.99 3.13
N SER A 34 -1.41 5.09 2.70
CA SER A 34 -1.46 4.52 1.36
C SER A 34 -2.44 3.36 1.24
N ARG A 35 -3.06 2.93 2.35
CA ARG A 35 -3.99 1.81 2.36
C ARG A 35 -5.41 2.31 2.07
N PRO A 36 -6.16 1.65 1.18
CA PRO A 36 -7.53 2.03 0.89
C PRO A 36 -8.45 1.78 2.10
N PRO A 37 -9.47 2.65 2.33
CA PRO A 37 -10.42 2.45 3.41
C PRO A 37 -11.29 1.21 3.18
N MET A 38 -11.78 0.59 4.26
CA MET A 38 -12.57 -0.65 4.21
C MET A 38 -13.79 -0.57 3.29
N SER A 39 -14.46 0.58 3.22
CA SER A 39 -15.60 0.81 2.34
C SER A 39 -15.25 0.70 0.85
N VAL A 40 -14.03 1.06 0.46
CA VAL A 40 -13.51 0.91 -0.90
C VAL A 40 -13.05 -0.52 -1.14
N VAL A 41 -12.41 -1.14 -0.15
CA VAL A 41 -11.95 -2.54 -0.22
C VAL A 41 -13.10 -3.50 -0.49
N VAL A 42 -14.25 -3.31 0.16
CA VAL A 42 -15.45 -4.12 -0.12
C VAL A 42 -15.87 -3.98 -1.59
N LYS A 43 -15.95 -2.75 -2.10
CA LYS A 43 -16.30 -2.50 -3.52
C LYS A 43 -15.28 -3.12 -4.49
N MET A 44 -14.00 -3.11 -4.14
CA MET A 44 -12.93 -3.75 -4.92
C MET A 44 -13.11 -5.28 -4.97
N LEU A 45 -13.45 -5.90 -3.85
CA LEU A 45 -13.67 -7.35 -3.74
C LEU A 45 -14.97 -7.81 -4.40
N GLU A 46 -16.03 -7.00 -4.29
CA GLU A 46 -17.35 -7.29 -4.90
C GLU A 46 -17.36 -7.09 -6.43
N GLY A 47 -16.35 -6.44 -7.00
CA GLY A 47 -16.33 -6.17 -8.43
C GLY A 47 -16.86 -4.80 -8.84
N GLY A 48 -17.34 -4.00 -7.88
CA GLY A 48 -17.96 -2.69 -8.14
C GLY A 48 -17.00 -1.59 -8.59
N VAL A 49 -15.69 -1.79 -8.40
CA VAL A 49 -14.64 -0.91 -8.92
C VAL A 49 -13.47 -1.73 -9.47
N GLU A 50 -12.76 -1.16 -10.43
CA GLU A 50 -11.49 -1.67 -10.92
C GLU A 50 -10.38 -1.41 -9.90
N ILE A 51 -9.45 -2.35 -9.76
CA ILE A 51 -8.35 -2.26 -8.80
C ILE A 51 -7.10 -1.82 -9.54
N MET A 52 -6.58 -0.64 -9.22
CA MET A 52 -5.29 -0.20 -9.77
C MET A 52 -4.13 -0.92 -9.08
N ALA A 53 -3.01 -1.07 -9.79
CA ALA A 53 -1.79 -1.62 -9.21
C ALA A 53 -1.32 -0.73 -8.04
N PRO A 54 -1.05 -1.31 -6.86
CA PRO A 54 -0.58 -0.54 -5.72
C PRO A 54 0.84 0.00 -5.95
N PRO A 55 1.21 1.11 -5.30
CA PRO A 55 2.58 1.62 -5.31
C PRO A 55 3.54 0.59 -4.69
N LYS A 56 4.85 0.76 -4.93
CA LYS A 56 5.85 -0.17 -4.37
C LYS A 56 5.91 0.00 -2.84
N PRO A 57 5.65 -1.06 -2.06
CA PRO A 57 5.46 -0.93 -0.62
C PRO A 57 6.73 -0.60 0.16
N PHE A 58 7.87 -1.18 -0.23
CA PHE A 58 9.11 -1.14 0.56
C PHE A 58 10.10 -0.11 0.04
N HIS A 59 9.90 1.15 0.41
CA HIS A 59 10.80 2.23 0.01
C HIS A 59 12.21 2.07 0.61
N TYR A 60 12.32 1.51 1.82
CA TYR A 60 13.61 1.31 2.50
C TYR A 60 14.48 0.24 1.83
N LEU A 61 13.88 -0.80 1.23
CA LEU A 61 14.63 -1.84 0.50
C LEU A 61 15.31 -1.30 -0.76
N PHE A 62 14.85 -0.17 -1.30
CA PHE A 62 15.50 0.49 -2.43
C PHE A 62 16.75 1.26 -2.00
N SER A 63 16.76 1.84 -0.80
CA SER A 63 17.95 2.49 -0.21
C SER A 63 19.02 1.48 0.19
N LEU A 64 18.63 0.27 0.62
CA LEU A 64 19.51 -0.91 0.70
C LEU A 64 19.72 -1.51 -0.70
N GLY A 65 20.26 -0.73 -1.64
CA GLY A 65 20.33 -1.12 -3.04
C GLY A 65 20.92 -2.52 -3.25
N THR A 66 20.09 -3.49 -3.67
CA THR A 66 20.43 -4.78 -4.31
C THR A 66 21.48 -5.72 -3.67
N ASP A 67 22.23 -5.32 -2.64
CA ASP A 67 23.34 -6.09 -2.07
C ASP A 67 22.87 -7.16 -1.06
N VAL A 68 21.64 -7.04 -0.55
CA VAL A 68 21.07 -8.00 0.42
C VAL A 68 20.67 -9.33 -0.24
N LEU A 69 20.49 -9.39 -1.56
CA LEU A 69 20.25 -10.66 -2.27
C LEU A 69 21.54 -11.45 -2.54
N LYS A 70 22.71 -10.92 -2.15
CA LYS A 70 23.96 -11.71 -2.16
C LYS A 70 24.06 -12.51 -0.86
N PRO A 71 24.29 -13.84 -0.93
CA PRO A 71 24.48 -14.65 0.26
C PRO A 71 25.73 -14.16 1.02
N ALA A 72 25.49 -13.85 2.29
CA ALA A 72 26.40 -13.44 3.37
C ALA A 72 27.88 -13.20 3.01
N SER A 73 28.31 -11.93 3.11
CA SER A 73 29.55 -11.62 3.81
C SER A 73 29.49 -10.23 4.47
N ASN A 74 29.56 -10.26 5.80
CA ASN A 74 29.93 -9.19 6.73
C ASN A 74 28.92 -8.05 6.98
N PHE A 75 28.21 -8.21 8.10
CA PHE A 75 27.40 -7.23 8.80
C PHE A 75 28.25 -6.05 9.28
N SER A 76 27.85 -4.82 8.95
CA SER A 76 28.33 -3.60 9.60
C SER A 76 27.12 -2.73 9.92
N ASP A 77 26.95 -2.43 11.20
CA ASP A 77 25.93 -1.56 11.75
C ASP A 77 25.95 -0.18 11.09
N TYR A 78 24.77 0.35 10.72
CA TYR A 78 24.61 1.76 10.41
C TYR A 78 23.39 2.34 11.11
N THR A 79 23.68 3.28 12.01
CA THR A 79 22.73 4.11 12.76
C THR A 79 21.90 4.97 11.81
N THR A 80 20.57 4.88 11.90
CA THR A 80 19.63 5.68 11.09
C THR A 80 19.32 7.00 11.82
N SER A 81 19.66 8.15 11.23
CA SER A 81 19.18 9.45 11.72
C SER A 81 17.83 9.77 11.06
N PHE A 82 16.77 9.86 11.86
CA PHE A 82 15.45 10.30 11.41
C PHE A 82 15.45 11.82 11.30
N SER A 83 15.07 12.37 10.15
CA SER A 83 14.82 13.81 9.98
C SER A 83 13.35 13.98 9.63
N ASP A 84 12.60 14.58 10.55
CA ASP A 84 11.22 15.00 10.33
C ASP A 84 11.19 16.14 9.30
N SER A 85 10.39 15.96 8.26
CA SER A 85 10.05 17.05 7.33
C SER A 85 8.54 17.26 7.39
N GLU A 86 8.17 18.37 8.05
CA GLU A 86 6.85 18.96 8.04
C GLU A 86 6.37 19.32 6.62
N GLY A 87 5.05 19.26 6.40
CA GLY A 87 4.41 19.95 5.28
C GLY A 87 3.42 19.11 4.47
N ALA A 88 2.25 18.84 5.06
CA ALA A 88 1.16 18.05 4.50
C ALA A 88 0.59 18.62 3.18
N ASN A 89 0.74 17.84 2.11
CA ASN A 89 -0.16 17.84 0.97
C ASN A 89 -0.58 16.38 0.77
N SER A 90 -1.80 15.99 1.17
CA SER A 90 -2.27 14.61 0.99
C SER A 90 -2.31 14.28 -0.49
N TYR A 91 -1.39 13.43 -0.95
CA TYR A 91 -1.26 13.04 -2.35
C TYR A 91 -2.53 12.32 -2.89
N TRP A 92 -3.42 11.89 -2.00
CA TRP A 92 -4.58 11.06 -2.27
C TRP A 92 -5.87 11.80 -2.69
N TYR A 93 -5.99 13.12 -2.50
CA TYR A 93 -7.10 13.96 -3.02
C TYR A 93 -6.81 15.46 -2.82
N LYS A 94 -7.39 16.32 -3.67
CA LYS A 94 -7.09 17.77 -3.75
C LYS A 94 -8.19 18.71 -3.20
N GLU A 95 -9.19 18.20 -2.47
CA GLU A 95 -10.40 18.97 -2.19
C GLU A 95 -10.80 18.90 -0.70
N THR A 96 -11.13 20.06 -0.12
CA THR A 96 -11.75 20.13 1.22
C THR A 96 -13.19 19.64 1.11
N THR A 97 -13.56 18.59 1.86
CA THR A 97 -14.92 18.05 1.76
C THR A 97 -15.95 19.08 2.26
N PRO A 98 -17.14 19.19 1.64
CA PRO A 98 -18.22 20.08 2.10
C PRO A 98 -18.60 19.86 3.58
N THR A 99 -18.41 18.64 4.07
CA THR A 99 -18.59 18.27 5.47
C THR A 99 -17.60 18.93 6.41
N MET A 100 -16.33 19.10 6.03
CA MET A 100 -15.33 19.80 6.84
C MET A 100 -15.64 21.30 6.96
N ALA A 101 -16.13 21.92 5.88
CA ALA A 101 -16.53 23.32 5.88
C ALA A 101 -17.78 23.58 6.76
N LYS A 102 -18.71 22.64 6.81
CA LYS A 102 -19.97 22.79 7.57
C LYS A 102 -19.77 22.76 9.09
N TYR A 103 -18.76 22.04 9.58
CA TYR A 103 -18.53 21.83 11.01
C TYR A 103 -17.23 22.47 11.50
N GLU A 104 -16.61 23.35 10.70
CA GLU A 104 -15.38 24.09 11.01
C GLU A 104 -14.25 23.19 11.56
N ILE A 105 -14.13 21.99 11.00
CA ILE A 105 -13.17 21.00 11.47
C ILE A 105 -11.80 21.37 10.93
N THR A 106 -10.91 21.77 11.83
CA THR A 106 -9.48 21.97 11.53
C THR A 106 -8.73 20.65 11.58
N VAL A 107 -7.78 20.47 10.65
CA VAL A 107 -6.83 19.37 10.73
C VAL A 107 -5.92 19.62 11.93
N ALA A 108 -5.93 18.71 12.90
CA ALA A 108 -5.03 18.78 14.04
C ALA A 108 -3.59 18.56 13.56
N GLY A 109 -2.75 19.59 13.72
CA GLY A 109 -1.30 19.45 13.61
C GLY A 109 -0.76 18.69 14.81
N LEU A 110 0.23 17.83 14.58
CA LEU A 110 1.02 17.17 15.63
C LEU A 110 2.01 18.16 16.27
#